data_AF-A0A7K1CDB9-F1
#
_entry.id   AF-A0A7K1CDB9-F1
#
_cell.length_a   1.000
_cell.length_b   1.000
_cell.length_c   1.000
_cell.angle_alpha   90.00
_cell.angle_beta   90.00
_cell.angle_gamma   90.00
#
_symmetry.space_group_name_H-M   'P 1'
#
loop_
_entity.id
_entity.type
_entity.pdbx_description
1 polymer ?
#
loop_
_entity_poly.entity_id
_entity_poly.type
_entity_poly.pdbx_seq_one_letter_code
_entity_poly.pdbx_strand_id
1 'polypeptide(L)'
;MEVKAECERKAGQWWVKVPYLDDLMISSKRLDLAAEQIKDLVSAREGVERCDVILKVETTIPGIMCDLDAAQTKMRDAIKLQEEASKEIRDVVSRLRAEGLSMRDIGVLLRISPQRVAQLAESI
;
A
#
# COMPACT_ATOMS: atom_id res chain seq x y z
N MET A 1 2.26 6.78 15.86
CA MET A 1 3.47 7.63 15.94
C MET A 1 4.29 7.47 14.67
N GLU A 2 4.64 8.56 13.99
CA GLU A 2 5.52 8.49 12.81
C GLU A 2 6.97 8.80 13.20
N VAL A 3 7.90 7.90 12.88
CA VAL A 3 9.34 8.06 13.13
C VAL A 3 10.08 8.03 11.81
N LYS A 4 10.90 9.05 11.54
CA LYS A 4 11.73 9.13 10.34
C LYS A 4 13.07 8.45 10.57
N ALA A 5 13.50 7.65 9.60
CA ALA A 5 14.79 6.98 9.58
C ALA A 5 15.49 7.24 8.25
N GLU A 6 16.68 7.80 8.30
CA GLU A 6 17.55 8.01 7.15
C GLU A 6 18.33 6.73 6.88
N CYS A 7 18.14 6.14 5.70
CA CYS A 7 18.72 4.85 5.34
C CYS A 7 19.69 5.01 4.17
N GLU A 8 20.93 4.58 4.35
CA GLU A 8 21.98 4.60 3.33
C GLU A 8 22.53 3.19 3.11
N ARG A 9 22.76 2.81 1.85
CA ARG A 9 23.36 1.50 1.53
C ARG A 9 24.84 1.66 1.22
N LYS A 10 25.71 1.19 2.12
CA LYS A 10 27.17 1.23 1.99
C LYS A 10 27.76 -0.17 2.10
N ALA A 11 28.61 -0.55 1.14
CA ALA A 11 29.35 -1.82 1.12
C ALA A 11 28.48 -3.09 1.36
N GLY A 12 27.23 -3.08 0.89
CA GLY A 12 26.30 -4.20 1.04
C GLY A 12 25.55 -4.25 2.38
N GLN A 13 25.73 -3.27 3.26
CA GLN A 13 24.97 -3.08 4.49
C GLN A 13 24.10 -1.83 4.42
N TRP A 14 22.97 -1.87 5.13
CA TRP A 14 22.12 -0.73 5.40
C TRP A 14 22.60 -0.04 6.66
N TRP A 15 22.85 1.25 6.55
CA TRP A 15 23.10 2.15 7.65
C TRP A 15 21.82 2.94 7.87
N VAL A 16 21.23 2.80 9.06
CA VAL A 16 19.97 3.45 9.41
C VAL A 16 20.24 4.41 10.55
N LYS A 17 19.99 5.68 10.31
CA LYS A 17 20.11 6.77 11.28
C LYS A 17 18.71 7.22 11.69
N VAL A 18 18.45 7.26 12.99
CA VAL A 18 17.17 7.70 13.55
C VAL A 18 17.42 8.90 14.45
N PRO A 19 17.33 10.14 13.93
CA PRO A 19 17.59 11.36 14.71
C PRO A 19 16.71 11.47 15.96
N TYR A 20 15.46 10.97 15.86
CA TYR A 20 14.50 10.96 16.96
C TYR A 20 14.96 10.14 18.19
N LEU A 21 15.82 9.13 17.98
CA LEU A 21 16.34 8.28 19.05
C LEU A 21 17.76 8.68 19.44
N ASP A 22 17.99 9.95 19.77
CA ASP A 22 19.33 10.48 20.12
C ASP A 22 20.39 10.19 19.03
N ASP A 23 20.03 10.41 17.76
CA ASP A 23 20.89 10.09 16.61
C ASP A 23 21.34 8.62 16.56
N LEU A 24 20.51 7.69 17.03
CA LEU A 24 20.78 6.25 16.98
C LEU A 24 21.19 5.84 15.56
N MET A 25 22.33 5.16 15.47
CA MET A 25 22.85 4.60 14.24
C MET A 25 22.95 3.08 14.36
N ILE A 26 22.23 2.37 13.51
CA ILE A 26 22.29 0.91 13.42
C ILE A 26 22.74 0.49 12.03
N SER A 27 23.46 -0.63 11.96
CA SER A 27 23.79 -1.27 10.69
C SER A 27 23.15 -2.65 10.61
N SER A 28 22.55 -2.97 9.47
CA SER A 28 21.89 -4.25 9.24
C SER A 28 22.07 -4.71 7.79
N LYS A 29 22.00 -6.02 7.55
CA LYS A 29 21.96 -6.56 6.19
C LYS A 29 20.63 -6.29 5.48
N ARG A 30 19.55 -6.05 6.25
CA ARG A 30 18.19 -5.87 5.72
C ARG A 30 17.45 -4.77 6.49
N LEU A 31 16.61 -4.01 5.78
CA LEU A 31 15.83 -2.90 6.34
C LEU A 31 14.71 -3.36 7.27
N ASP A 32 14.15 -4.55 7.07
CA ASP A 32 13.13 -5.14 7.96
C ASP A 32 13.67 -5.38 9.36
N LEU A 33 14.86 -6.00 9.49
CA LEU A 33 15.50 -6.20 10.79
C LEU A 33 15.82 -4.88 11.49
N ALA A 34 16.29 -3.88 10.73
CA ALA A 34 16.58 -2.56 11.26
C ALA A 34 15.30 -1.89 11.77
N ALA A 35 14.20 -2.00 11.02
CA ALA A 35 12.92 -1.41 11.40
C ALA A 35 12.34 -2.06 12.66
N GLU A 36 12.39 -3.39 12.80
CA GLU A 36 11.93 -4.07 14.01
C GLU A 36 12.76 -3.67 15.25
N GLN A 37 14.08 -3.57 15.13
CA GLN A 37 14.93 -3.08 16.22
C GLN A 37 14.57 -1.65 16.63
N ILE A 38 14.29 -0.76 15.66
CA ILE A 38 13.89 0.61 15.97
C ILE A 38 12.52 0.64 16.67
N LYS A 39 11.54 -0.13 16.21
CA LYS A 39 10.22 -0.21 16.86
C LYS A 39 10.34 -0.71 18.29
N ASP A 40 11.19 -1.70 18.54
CA ASP A 40 11.45 -2.23 19.87
C ASP A 40 12.04 -1.17 20.80
N LEU A 41 12.99 -0.38 20.30
CA LEU A 41 13.61 0.71 21.05
C LEU A 41 12.63 1.87 21.32
N VAL A 42 11.80 2.25 20.33
CA VAL A 42 10.77 3.28 20.50
C VAL A 42 9.72 2.82 21.51
N SER A 43 9.27 1.57 21.42
CA SER A 43 8.30 0.98 22.35
C SER A 43 8.85 0.95 23.78
N ALA A 44 10.12 0.57 23.97
CA ALA A 44 10.76 0.57 25.27
C ALA A 44 10.95 1.98 25.86
N ARG A 45 11.20 2.99 25.02
CA ARG A 45 11.43 4.39 25.45
C ARG A 45 10.14 5.13 25.78
N GLU A 46 9.15 5.04 24.90
CA GLU A 46 7.92 5.85 24.93
C GLU A 46 6.73 5.09 25.54
N GLY A 47 6.86 3.78 25.76
CA GLY A 47 5.79 2.94 26.30
C GLY A 47 4.61 2.72 25.34
N VAL A 48 4.77 3.04 24.05
CA VAL A 48 3.78 2.80 23.00
C VAL A 48 3.90 1.38 22.43
N GLU A 49 2.79 0.84 21.94
CA GLU A 49 2.79 -0.47 21.28
C GLU A 49 3.59 -0.45 19.97
N ARG A 50 4.31 -1.55 19.68
CA ARG A 50 5.13 -1.70 18.46
C ARG A 50 4.34 -1.45 17.18
N CYS A 51 3.05 -1.78 17.18
CA CYS A 51 2.15 -1.63 16.04
C CYS A 51 1.81 -0.17 15.72
N ASP A 52 1.88 0.72 16.71
CA ASP A 52 1.59 2.14 16.53
C ASP A 52 2.77 2.93 15.96
N VAL A 53 3.95 2.32 15.86
CA VAL A 53 5.16 2.97 15.34
C VAL A 53 5.27 2.74 13.83
N ILE A 54 4.98 3.80 13.07
CA ILE A 54 5.14 3.84 11.61
C ILE A 54 6.53 4.40 11.29
N LEU A 55 7.43 3.54 10.81
CA LEU A 55 8.78 3.95 10.39
C LEU A 55 8.75 4.43 8.93
N LYS A 56 9.02 5.72 8.70
CA LYS A 56 9.25 6.28 7.36
C LYS A 56 10.73 6.18 7.03
N VAL A 57 11.04 5.27 6.12
CA VAL A 57 12.40 5.05 5.61
C VAL A 57 12.67 6.01 4.46
N GLU A 58 13.49 7.03 4.71
CA GLU A 58 13.99 7.94 3.69
C GLU A 58 15.33 7.38 3.18
N THR A 59 15.32 6.80 1.98
CA THR A 59 16.55 6.23 1.37
C THR A 59 17.17 7.20 0.39
N THR A 60 18.49 7.41 0.50
CA THR A 60 19.26 8.14 -0.50
C THR A 60 20.00 7.12 -1.37
N ILE A 61 19.31 6.53 -2.35
CA ILE A 61 19.97 5.73 -3.39
C ILE A 61 20.00 6.57 -4.67
N PRO A 62 21.16 7.11 -5.07
CA PRO A 62 21.26 7.86 -6.31
C PRO A 62 20.82 6.99 -7.49
N GLY A 63 19.82 7.46 -8.25
CA GLY A 63 19.36 6.85 -9.49
C GLY A 63 18.01 6.11 -9.44
N ILE A 64 17.56 5.59 -8.29
CA ILE A 64 16.33 4.74 -8.20
C ILE A 64 15.14 5.46 -7.55
N MET A 65 15.37 6.55 -6.81
CA MET A 65 14.29 7.28 -6.12
C MET A 65 13.21 7.79 -7.10
N CYS A 66 13.60 8.21 -8.30
CA CYS A 66 12.67 8.69 -9.32
C CYS A 66 11.74 7.56 -9.83
N ASP A 67 12.30 6.37 -10.03
CA ASP A 67 11.53 5.20 -10.48
C ASP A 67 10.59 4.67 -9.41
N LEU A 68 11.00 4.75 -8.14
CA LEU A 68 10.22 4.25 -7.02
C LEU A 68 9.00 5.12 -6.74
N ASP A 69 9.15 6.45 -6.81
CA ASP A 69 8.02 7.38 -6.67
C ASP A 69 7.03 7.25 -7.84
N ALA A 70 7.55 7.13 -9.07
CA ALA A 70 6.72 6.87 -10.25
C ALA A 70 5.96 5.54 -10.16
N ALA A 71 6.61 4.48 -9.65
CA ALA A 71 5.97 3.18 -9.43
C ALA A 71 4.87 3.27 -8.35
N GLN A 72 5.14 3.94 -7.23
CA GLN A 72 4.14 4.14 -6.19
C GLN A 72 2.95 4.96 -6.66
N THR A 73 3.21 6.02 -7.45
CA THR A 73 2.15 6.85 -8.04
C THR A 73 1.26 6.02 -8.96
N LYS A 74 1.85 5.26 -9.89
CA LYS A 74 1.11 4.36 -10.78
C LYS A 74 0.30 3.31 -10.02
N MET A 75 0.82 2.77 -8.91
CA MET A 75 0.06 1.85 -8.06
C MET A 75 -1.15 2.52 -7.42
N ARG A 76 -1.00 3.74 -6.88
CA ARG A 76 -2.12 4.50 -6.29
C ARG A 76 -3.17 4.82 -7.36
N ASP A 77 -2.75 5.22 -8.55
CA ASP A 77 -3.65 5.54 -9.65
C ASP A 77 -4.39 4.29 -10.15
N ALA A 78 -3.71 3.15 -10.22
CA ALA A 78 -4.33 1.87 -10.57
C ALA A 78 -5.42 1.47 -9.56
N ILE A 79 -5.17 1.64 -8.26
CA ILE A 79 -6.17 1.37 -7.21
C ILE A 79 -7.38 2.28 -7.38
N LYS A 80 -7.18 3.58 -7.57
CA LYS A 80 -8.27 4.54 -7.80
C LYS A 80 -9.10 4.19 -9.03
N LEU A 81 -8.45 3.92 -10.16
CA LEU A 81 -9.13 3.53 -11.40
C LEU A 81 -9.91 2.21 -11.23
N GLN A 82 -9.37 1.26 -10.47
CA GLN A 82 -10.05 0.01 -10.18
C GLN A 82 -11.30 0.23 -9.31
N GLU A 83 -11.24 1.11 -8.33
CA GLU A 83 -12.39 1.49 -7.49
C GLU A 83 -13.47 2.20 -8.31
N GLU A 84 -13.08 3.17 -9.15
CA GLU A 84 -13.99 3.88 -10.06
C GLU A 84 -14.67 2.92 -11.03
N ALA A 85 -13.91 2.04 -11.70
CA ALA A 85 -14.46 1.02 -12.59
C ALA A 85 -15.42 0.08 -11.85
N SER A 86 -15.09 -0.32 -10.62
CA SER A 86 -15.96 -1.18 -9.82
C SER A 86 -17.26 -0.49 -9.41
N LYS A 87 -17.24 0.83 -9.19
CA LYS A 87 -18.46 1.62 -8.94
C LYS A 87 -19.30 1.73 -10.21
N GLU A 88 -18.69 2.10 -11.33
CA GLU A 88 -19.41 2.27 -12.60
C GLU A 88 -20.03 0.96 -13.09
N ILE A 89 -19.33 -0.17 -12.94
CA ILE A 89 -19.87 -1.49 -13.27
C ILE A 89 -21.10 -1.81 -12.40
N ARG A 90 -21.08 -1.49 -11.09
CA ARG A 90 -22.24 -1.71 -10.21
C ARG A 90 -23.44 -0.85 -10.64
N ASP A 91 -23.19 0.41 -10.97
CA ASP A 91 -24.25 1.33 -11.45
C ASP A 91 -24.85 0.86 -12.78
N VAL A 92 -24.02 0.33 -13.69
CA VAL A 92 -24.49 -0.27 -14.96
C VAL A 92 -25.29 -1.55 -14.70
N VAL A 93 -24.79 -2.46 -13.85
CA VAL A 93 -25.51 -3.69 -13.48
C VAL A 93 -26.87 -3.37 -12.88
N SER A 94 -26.95 -2.40 -11.96
CA SER A 94 -28.21 -1.97 -11.33
C SER A 94 -29.23 -1.47 -12.36
N ARG A 95 -28.81 -0.59 -13.29
CA ARG A 95 -29.68 -0.07 -14.36
C ARG A 95 -30.16 -1.17 -15.31
N LEU A 96 -29.26 -2.05 -15.75
CA LEU A 96 -29.62 -3.17 -16.63
C LEU A 96 -30.58 -4.15 -15.95
N ARG A 97 -30.44 -4.38 -14.64
CA ARG A 97 -31.42 -5.17 -13.89
C ARG A 97 -32.77 -4.49 -13.78
N ALA A 98 -32.81 -3.16 -13.58
CA ALA A 98 -34.04 -2.39 -13.55
C ALA A 98 -34.80 -2.44 -14.89
N GLU A 99 -34.08 -2.56 -16.01
CA GLU A 99 -34.65 -2.80 -17.35
C GLU A 99 -35.10 -4.26 -17.58
N GLY A 100 -34.87 -5.16 -16.61
CA GLY A 100 -35.34 -6.54 -16.65
C GLY A 100 -34.38 -7.53 -17.32
N LEU A 101 -33.13 -7.15 -17.59
CA LEU A 101 -32.15 -8.05 -18.20
C LEU A 101 -31.73 -9.17 -17.24
N SER A 102 -31.45 -10.35 -17.80
CA SER A 102 -30.93 -11.47 -17.03
C SER A 102 -29.45 -11.31 -16.69
N MET A 103 -28.99 -11.94 -15.61
CA MET A 103 -27.58 -11.91 -15.21
C MET A 103 -26.63 -12.48 -16.29
N ARG A 104 -27.14 -13.36 -17.16
CA ARG A 104 -26.35 -13.92 -18.27
C ARG A 104 -26.13 -12.88 -19.36
N ASP A 105 -27.17 -12.13 -19.72
CA ASP A 105 -27.09 -11.09 -20.75
C ASP A 105 -26.18 -9.95 -20.29
N ILE A 106 -26.33 -9.54 -19.03
CA ILE A 106 -25.46 -8.54 -18.40
C ILE A 106 -24.00 -9.02 -18.40
N GLY A 107 -23.76 -10.30 -18.09
CA GLY A 107 -22.41 -10.88 -18.13
C GLY A 107 -21.78 -10.85 -19.53
N VAL A 108 -22.56 -11.13 -20.58
CA VAL A 108 -22.11 -11.03 -21.97
C VAL A 108 -21.78 -9.58 -22.35
N LEU A 109 -22.64 -8.63 -21.99
CA LEU A 109 -22.46 -7.20 -22.30
C LEU A 109 -21.22 -6.62 -21.61
N LEU A 110 -21.01 -6.97 -20.34
CA LEU A 110 -19.88 -6.50 -19.53
C LEU A 110 -18.63 -7.38 -19.67
N ARG A 111 -18.69 -8.45 -20.47
CA ARG A 111 -17.61 -9.44 -20.67
C ARG A 111 -17.08 -10.02 -19.35
N ILE A 112 -17.97 -10.23 -18.38
CA ILE A 112 -17.67 -10.84 -17.09
C ILE A 112 -18.56 -12.06 -16.87
N SER A 113 -18.13 -12.97 -16.00
CA SER A 113 -18.93 -14.16 -15.72
C SER A 113 -20.26 -13.77 -15.05
N PRO A 114 -21.36 -14.50 -15.31
CA PRO A 114 -22.64 -14.26 -14.64
C PRO A 114 -22.55 -14.34 -13.11
N GLN A 115 -21.62 -15.16 -12.58
CA GLN A 115 -21.33 -15.23 -11.15
C GLN A 115 -20.75 -13.91 -10.62
N ARG A 116 -19.87 -13.26 -11.39
CA ARG A 116 -19.31 -11.95 -11.02
C ARG A 116 -20.39 -10.87 -11.02
N VAL A 117 -21.30 -10.90 -11.99
CA VAL A 117 -22.48 -10.02 -12.03
C VAL A 117 -23.34 -10.21 -10.78
N ALA A 118 -23.58 -11.46 -10.37
CA ALA A 118 -24.36 -11.75 -9.17
C ALA A 118 -23.73 -11.17 -7.89
N GLN A 119 -22.41 -11.36 -7.71
CA GLN A 119 -21.68 -10.77 -6.57
C GLN A 119 -21.76 -9.24 -6.56
N LEU A 120 -21.64 -8.62 -7.74
CA LEU A 120 -21.70 -7.16 -7.89
C LEU A 120 -23.10 -6.63 -7.62
N ALA A 121 -24.15 -7.39 -7.95
CA ALA A 121 -25.54 -7.02 -7.69
C ALA A 121 -25.98 -7.24 -6.24
N GLU A 122 -25.37 -8.19 -5.53
CA GLU A 122 -25.64 -8.50 -4.12
C GLU A 122 -24.94 -7.51 -3.16
N SER A 123 -23.91 -6.81 -3.65
CA SER A 123 -23.17 -5.79 -2.91
C SER A 123 -23.72 -4.37 -3.13
N ILE A 124 -24.98 -4.23 -3.57
CA ILE A 124 -25.70 -2.98 -3.82
C ILE A 124 -26.71 -2.73 -2.71
#